data_AF-A0A2S0MTS8-F1
#
_entry.id   AF-A0A2S0MTS8-F1
#
_cell.length_a   1.000
_cell.length_b   1.000
_cell.length_c   1.000
_cell.angle_alpha   90.00
_cell.angle_beta   90.00
_cell.angle_gamma   90.00
#
_symmetry.space_group_name_H-M   'P 1'
#
loop_
_entity.id
_entity.type
_entity.pdbx_description
1 polymer ?
#
loop_
_entity_poly.entity_id
_entity_poly.type
_entity_poly.pdbx_seq_one_letter_code
_entity_poly.pdbx_strand_id
1 'polypeptide(L)'
;MLKQLQMATLMAARGWRYQLMGAYDDGLDDQWAYKSFVTSDPTAEYLLHTNWDQENWNVSGIYLYVGTDQLRFVRNSIPVRLETVPPRLLSETMRETDLFEGVASVGNDPAWVDQGPTPEARNYWQSYSFGKLNGFAKTRKQVLESLLP
;
A
#
# COMPACT_ATOMS: atom_id res chain seq x y z
N MET A 1 2.66 -2.20 6.59
CA MET A 1 1.30 -2.17 7.18
C MET A 1 0.63 -0.86 6.82
N LEU A 2 -0.55 -0.95 6.21
CA LEU A 2 -1.37 0.19 5.79
C LEU A 2 -2.72 0.17 6.52
N LYS A 3 -3.22 1.34 6.91
CA LYS A 3 -4.58 1.55 7.43
C LYS A 3 -5.60 1.18 6.36
N GLN A 4 -6.31 0.08 6.57
CA GLN A 4 -7.12 -0.55 5.52
C GLN A 4 -8.23 0.37 5.01
N LEU A 5 -9.00 0.98 5.92
CA LEU A 5 -10.13 1.86 5.56
C LEU A 5 -9.66 3.10 4.77
N GLN A 6 -8.54 3.68 5.18
CA GLN A 6 -7.98 4.86 4.52
C GLN A 6 -7.50 4.51 3.11
N MET A 7 -6.80 3.40 2.96
CA MET A 7 -6.35 2.89 1.67
C MET A 7 -7.52 2.53 0.75
N ALA A 8 -8.54 1.83 1.26
CA ALA A 8 -9.75 1.48 0.50
C ALA A 8 -10.45 2.74 -0.06
N THR A 9 -10.52 3.80 0.75
CA THR A 9 -11.07 5.10 0.35
C THR A 9 -10.26 5.74 -0.78
N LEU A 10 -8.92 5.72 -0.68
CA LEU A 10 -8.02 6.24 -1.73
C LEU A 10 -8.13 5.44 -3.03
N MET A 11 -8.21 4.12 -2.93
CA MET A 11 -8.36 3.20 -4.05
C MET A 11 -9.68 3.46 -4.79
N ALA A 12 -10.79 3.48 -4.06
CA ALA A 12 -12.12 3.73 -4.63
C ALA A 12 -12.18 5.09 -5.36
N ALA A 13 -11.62 6.15 -4.76
CA ALA A 13 -11.55 7.48 -5.38
C ALA A 13 -10.76 7.52 -6.70
N ARG A 14 -9.94 6.50 -6.97
CA ARG A 14 -9.07 6.41 -8.15
C ARG A 14 -9.48 5.30 -9.13
N GLY A 15 -10.66 4.71 -8.92
CA GLY A 15 -11.18 3.65 -9.79
C GLY A 15 -10.54 2.28 -9.58
N TRP A 16 -9.81 2.09 -8.48
CA TRP A 16 -9.40 0.75 -8.05
C TRP A 16 -10.58 0.03 -7.40
N ARG A 17 -10.68 -1.26 -7.66
CA ARG A 17 -11.62 -2.16 -7.02
C ARG A 17 -10.89 -2.94 -5.93
N TYR A 18 -11.39 -2.81 -4.71
CA TYR A 18 -10.89 -3.47 -3.51
C TYR A 18 -12.05 -3.66 -2.53
N GLN A 19 -12.09 -4.81 -1.88
CA GLN A 19 -13.06 -5.13 -0.83
C GLN A 19 -12.36 -5.19 0.52
N LEU A 20 -13.03 -4.70 1.57
CA LEU A 20 -12.45 -4.76 2.91
C LEU A 20 -12.28 -6.23 3.36
N MET A 21 -11.10 -6.55 3.85
CA MET A 21 -10.70 -7.84 4.41
C MET A 21 -11.01 -7.87 5.90
N GLY A 22 -11.57 -8.99 6.38
CA GLY A 22 -11.96 -9.17 7.77
C GLY A 22 -11.64 -10.56 8.29
N ALA A 23 -11.54 -10.66 9.62
CA ALA A 23 -11.29 -11.86 10.40
C ALA A 23 -12.58 -12.70 10.52
N TYR A 24 -13.12 -13.10 9.38
CA TYR A 24 -14.25 -14.02 9.29
C TYR A 24 -13.74 -15.44 9.02
N ASP A 25 -14.52 -16.45 9.40
CA ASP A 25 -14.19 -17.86 9.15
C ASP A 25 -13.99 -18.18 7.64
N ASP A 26 -14.58 -17.38 6.75
CA ASP A 26 -14.40 -17.41 5.29
C ASP A 26 -13.77 -16.10 4.77
N GLY A 27 -12.91 -15.48 5.59
CA GLY A 27 -12.16 -14.29 5.24
C GLY A 27 -11.14 -14.56 4.12
N LEU A 28 -10.81 -13.52 3.36
CA LEU A 28 -9.73 -13.58 2.37
C LEU A 28 -8.40 -13.21 3.02
N ASP A 29 -7.40 -14.06 2.84
CA ASP A 29 -6.03 -13.81 3.31
C ASP A 29 -5.27 -12.90 2.38
N ASP A 30 -5.49 -13.11 1.08
CA ASP A 30 -4.88 -12.38 0.00
C ASP A 30 -5.97 -11.86 -0.93
N GLN A 31 -5.79 -10.63 -1.41
CA GLN A 31 -6.68 -10.04 -2.39
C GLN A 31 -5.89 -9.19 -3.38
N TRP A 32 -6.21 -9.35 -4.66
CA TRP A 32 -5.74 -8.44 -5.70
C TRP A 32 -6.72 -7.27 -5.81
N ALA A 33 -6.33 -6.09 -5.34
CA ALA A 33 -7.00 -4.87 -5.77
C ALA A 33 -6.65 -4.63 -7.24
N TYR A 34 -7.62 -4.23 -8.05
CA TYR A 34 -7.38 -4.09 -9.48
C TYR A 34 -7.99 -2.83 -10.07
N LYS A 35 -7.34 -2.31 -11.12
CA LYS A 35 -7.80 -1.17 -11.90
C LYS A 35 -7.67 -1.47 -13.39
N SER A 36 -8.80 -1.46 -14.08
CA SER A 36 -8.86 -1.54 -15.54
C SER A 36 -8.85 -0.13 -16.14
N PHE A 37 -8.24 0.01 -17.30
CA PHE A 37 -8.14 1.31 -17.99
C PHE A 37 -9.02 1.27 -19.25
N VAL A 38 -9.85 2.30 -19.43
CA VAL A 38 -10.87 2.36 -20.50
C VAL A 38 -10.24 2.30 -21.89
N THR A 39 -9.05 2.86 -22.05
CA THR A 39 -8.37 3.03 -23.34
C THR A 39 -7.12 2.16 -23.50
N SER A 40 -6.78 1.32 -22.52
CA SER A 40 -5.56 0.50 -22.58
C SER A 40 -5.64 -0.79 -21.77
N ASP A 41 -5.22 -1.87 -22.40
CA ASP A 41 -4.74 -3.10 -21.76
C ASP A 41 -3.23 -2.89 -21.51
N PRO A 42 -2.67 -3.16 -20.31
CA PRO A 42 -3.10 -4.10 -19.26
C PRO A 42 -3.83 -3.53 -18.04
N THR A 43 -4.48 -4.43 -17.29
CA THR A 43 -5.06 -4.17 -15.96
C THR A 43 -3.94 -4.14 -14.92
N ALA A 44 -3.96 -3.15 -14.03
CA ALA A 44 -3.07 -3.11 -12.88
C ALA A 44 -3.67 -3.94 -11.75
N GLU A 45 -2.87 -4.78 -11.10
CA GLU A 45 -3.24 -5.57 -9.94
C GLU A 45 -2.22 -5.35 -8.82
N TYR A 46 -2.71 -5.12 -7.61
CA TYR A 46 -1.91 -4.83 -6.43
C TYR A 46 -2.32 -5.77 -5.30
N LEU A 47 -1.35 -6.56 -4.81
CA LEU A 47 -1.56 -7.59 -3.81
C LEU A 47 -1.61 -7.00 -2.42
N LEU A 48 -2.68 -7.35 -1.71
CA LEU A 48 -2.88 -7.05 -0.30
C LEU A 48 -3.06 -8.34 0.47
N HIS A 49 -2.51 -8.37 1.68
CA HIS A 49 -2.57 -9.55 2.54
C HIS A 49 -2.89 -9.19 3.99
N THR A 50 -3.53 -10.11 4.69
CA THR A 50 -3.77 -10.01 6.14
C THR A 50 -2.52 -10.38 6.92
N ASN A 51 -2.41 -9.85 8.13
CA ASN A 51 -1.35 -10.20 9.07
C ASN A 51 -1.98 -10.94 10.25
N TRP A 52 -2.04 -12.27 10.12
CA TRP A 52 -2.68 -13.18 11.07
C TRP A 52 -2.15 -13.10 12.51
N ASP A 53 -0.89 -12.69 12.69
CA ASP A 53 -0.20 -12.76 13.98
C ASP A 53 -0.59 -11.64 14.97
N GLN A 54 -1.53 -10.77 14.63
CA GLN A 54 -1.94 -9.66 15.49
C GLN A 54 -3.46 -9.55 15.55
N GLU A 55 -4.02 -9.47 16.76
CA GLU A 55 -5.41 -9.06 16.98
C GLU A 55 -5.57 -7.59 16.55
N ASN A 56 -5.84 -7.39 15.26
CA ASN A 56 -5.87 -6.08 14.63
C ASN A 56 -7.16 -5.83 13.86
N TRP A 57 -8.30 -6.31 14.35
CA TRP A 57 -9.62 -6.05 13.77
C TRP A 57 -10.51 -5.20 14.68
N ASN A 58 -11.49 -4.51 14.08
CA ASN A 58 -12.48 -3.75 14.82
C ASN A 58 -13.62 -4.65 15.36
N VAL A 59 -14.57 -4.05 16.07
CA VAL A 59 -15.74 -4.76 16.64
C VAL A 59 -16.61 -5.49 15.61
N SER A 60 -16.53 -5.09 14.33
CA SER A 60 -17.25 -5.72 13.22
C SER A 60 -16.43 -6.82 12.54
N GLY A 61 -15.23 -7.14 13.03
CA GLY A 61 -14.34 -8.15 12.43
C GLY A 61 -13.56 -7.66 11.20
N ILE A 62 -13.54 -6.36 10.89
CA ILE A 62 -12.74 -5.83 9.77
C ILE A 62 -11.33 -5.50 10.24
N TYR A 63 -10.31 -5.95 9.50
CA TYR A 63 -8.92 -5.65 9.84
C TYR A 63 -8.64 -4.13 9.76
N LEU A 64 -7.98 -3.60 10.79
CA LEU A 64 -7.53 -2.21 10.87
C LEU A 64 -6.35 -1.97 9.92
N TYR A 65 -5.47 -2.97 9.80
CA TYR A 65 -4.25 -2.89 9.00
C TYR A 65 -4.14 -4.07 8.05
N VAL A 66 -3.53 -3.83 6.89
CA VAL A 66 -3.16 -4.87 5.89
C VAL A 66 -1.72 -4.68 5.43
N GLY A 67 -1.12 -5.75 4.94
CA GLY A 67 0.14 -5.73 4.23
C GLY A 67 -0.06 -5.57 2.73
N THR A 68 1.02 -5.19 2.06
CA THR A 68 1.10 -5.06 0.60
C THR A 68 2.32 -5.83 0.12
N ASP A 69 2.26 -6.32 -1.10
CA ASP A 69 3.38 -7.04 -1.72
C ASP A 69 3.52 -6.66 -3.19
N GLN A 70 3.08 -7.53 -4.11
CA GLN A 70 3.35 -7.37 -5.53
C GLN A 70 2.40 -6.37 -6.19
N LEU A 71 2.96 -5.45 -6.98
CA LEU A 71 2.26 -4.73 -8.04
C LEU A 71 2.59 -5.38 -9.39
N ARG A 72 1.56 -5.75 -10.15
CA ARG A 72 1.73 -6.37 -11.49
C ARG A 72 0.73 -5.80 -12.49
N PHE A 73 1.04 -6.05 -13.77
CA PHE A 73 0.14 -5.77 -14.87
C PHE A 73 -0.24 -7.08 -15.53
N VAL A 74 -1.53 -7.26 -15.80
CA VAL A 74 -2.05 -8.50 -16.39
C VAL A 74 -2.90 -8.24 -17.62
N ARG A 75 -2.82 -9.17 -18.56
CA ARG A 75 -3.68 -9.29 -19.73
C ARG A 75 -4.34 -10.66 -19.68
N ASN A 76 -5.67 -10.69 -19.58
CA ASN A 76 -6.43 -11.94 -19.37
C ASN A 76 -5.87 -12.78 -18.21
N SER A 77 -5.61 -12.12 -17.07
CA SER A 77 -5.02 -12.74 -15.86
C SER A 77 -3.59 -13.29 -16.02
N ILE A 78 -2.92 -13.03 -17.15
CA ILE A 78 -1.53 -13.42 -17.38
C ILE A 78 -0.64 -12.19 -17.18
N PRO A 79 0.38 -12.25 -16.29
CA PRO A 79 1.33 -11.17 -16.12
C PRO A 79 2.05 -10.81 -17.42
N VAL A 80 2.18 -9.51 -17.70
CA VAL A 80 2.93 -9.01 -18.86
C VAL A 80 4.27 -8.44 -18.44
N ARG A 81 5.23 -8.42 -19.39
CA ARG A 81 6.54 -7.82 -19.18
C ARG A 81 6.39 -6.31 -18.99
N LEU A 82 7.08 -5.73 -18.00
CA LEU A 82 6.98 -4.29 -17.72
C LEU A 82 7.37 -3.41 -18.92
N GLU A 83 8.30 -3.86 -19.77
CA GLU A 83 8.71 -3.15 -20.99
C GLU A 83 7.59 -3.01 -22.03
N THR A 84 6.54 -3.83 -21.95
CA THR A 84 5.38 -3.75 -22.85
C THR A 84 4.24 -2.90 -22.28
N VAL A 85 4.37 -2.43 -21.04
CA VAL A 85 3.39 -1.57 -20.39
C VAL A 85 3.59 -0.13 -20.87
N PRO A 86 2.52 0.56 -21.35
CA PRO A 86 2.64 1.95 -21.76
C PRO A 86 3.24 2.82 -20.63
N PRO A 87 4.27 3.65 -20.89
CA PRO A 87 4.96 4.40 -19.84
C PRO A 87 4.05 5.30 -19.00
N ARG A 88 3.00 5.86 -19.62
CA ARG A 88 2.00 6.67 -18.93
C ARG A 88 1.20 5.84 -17.92
N LEU A 89 0.73 4.66 -18.32
CA LEU A 89 -0.05 3.77 -17.47
C LEU A 89 0.81 3.24 -16.31
N LEU A 90 2.06 2.88 -16.59
CA LEU A 90 3.04 2.53 -15.55
C LEU A 90 3.22 3.69 -14.57
N SER A 91 3.48 4.90 -15.06
CA SER A 91 3.73 6.07 -14.21
C SER A 91 2.52 6.47 -13.37
N GLU A 92 1.31 6.42 -13.93
CA GLU A 92 0.07 6.69 -13.20
C GLU A 92 -0.16 5.64 -12.11
N THR A 93 -0.03 4.36 -12.43
CA THR A 93 -0.17 3.26 -11.46
C THR A 93 0.84 3.38 -10.32
N MET A 94 2.10 3.68 -10.63
CA MET A 94 3.14 3.88 -9.62
C MET A 94 2.85 5.10 -8.73
N ARG A 95 2.39 6.22 -9.28
CA ARG A 95 2.00 7.41 -8.49
C ARG A 95 0.83 7.13 -7.57
N GLU A 96 -0.13 6.32 -8.00
CA GLU A 96 -1.27 5.93 -7.16
C GLU A 96 -0.84 4.98 -6.04
N THR A 97 0.03 4.00 -6.35
CA THR A 97 0.57 3.07 -5.36
C THR A 97 1.43 3.80 -4.31
N ASP A 98 2.29 4.73 -4.75
CA ASP A 98 3.06 5.59 -3.85
C ASP A 98 2.16 6.44 -2.94
N LEU A 99 1.04 6.96 -3.46
CA LEU A 99 0.06 7.67 -2.64
C LEU A 99 -0.59 6.76 -1.59
N PHE A 100 -0.95 5.52 -1.94
CA PHE A 100 -1.55 4.57 -0.99
C PHE A 100 -0.57 4.26 0.14
N GLU A 101 0.67 3.94 -0.20
CA GLU A 101 1.75 3.70 0.75
C GLU A 101 2.02 4.93 1.62
N GLY A 102 2.23 6.09 1.02
CA GLY A 102 2.60 7.31 1.76
C GLY A 102 1.50 7.83 2.69
N VAL A 103 0.23 7.69 2.32
CA VAL A 103 -0.89 8.25 3.09
C VAL A 103 -1.46 7.23 4.07
N ALA A 104 -1.59 5.96 3.68
CA ALA A 104 -2.20 4.95 4.55
C ALA A 104 -1.19 4.24 5.45
N SER A 105 0.13 4.41 5.25
CA SER A 105 1.14 3.77 6.10
C SER A 105 0.99 4.17 7.56
N VAL A 106 1.06 3.17 8.44
CA VAL A 106 1.12 3.36 9.90
C VAL A 106 2.37 4.14 10.32
N GLY A 107 3.42 4.13 9.50
CA GLY A 107 4.65 4.89 9.74
C GLY A 107 4.48 6.41 9.63
N ASN A 108 3.36 6.89 9.08
CA ASN A 108 3.01 8.31 9.03
C ASN A 108 2.07 8.74 10.17
N ASP A 109 1.74 7.83 11.09
CA ASP A 109 0.79 8.08 12.17
C ASP A 109 1.51 8.16 13.53
N PRO A 110 1.78 9.35 14.07
CA PRO A 110 2.45 9.51 15.36
C PRO A 110 1.62 8.96 16.53
N ALA A 111 0.29 8.88 16.37
CA ALA A 111 -0.60 8.35 17.40
C ALA A 111 -0.72 6.81 17.34
N TRP A 112 -0.19 6.17 16.30
CA TRP A 112 -0.12 4.70 16.24
C TRP A 112 0.71 4.10 17.37
N VAL A 113 1.67 4.87 17.92
CA VAL A 113 2.45 4.49 19.11
C VAL A 113 1.56 4.29 20.35
N ASP A 114 0.50 5.08 20.48
CA ASP A 114 -0.44 5.04 21.61
C ASP A 114 -1.61 4.07 21.35
N GLN A 115 -1.84 3.69 20.09
CA GLN A 115 -2.91 2.78 19.64
C GLN A 115 -2.41 1.36 19.31
N GLY A 116 -1.10 1.13 19.28
CA GLY A 116 -0.48 -0.13 18.91
C GLY A 116 -0.44 -1.13 20.07
N PRO A 117 -0.63 -2.44 19.82
CA PRO A 117 -0.72 -3.45 20.88
C PRO A 117 0.59 -3.75 21.60
N THR A 118 1.75 -3.26 21.12
CA THR A 118 3.04 -3.66 21.68
C THR A 118 4.12 -2.55 21.70
N PRO A 119 5.10 -2.61 22.64
CA PRO A 119 6.24 -1.67 22.69
C PRO A 119 7.07 -1.59 21.41
N GLU A 120 7.04 -2.62 20.56
CA GLU A 120 7.73 -2.68 19.26
C GLU A 120 7.14 -1.69 18.24
N ALA A 121 5.85 -1.33 18.36
CA ALA A 121 5.22 -0.33 17.50
C ALA A 121 5.88 1.05 17.64
N ARG A 122 6.30 1.42 18.86
CA ARG A 122 7.06 2.66 19.13
C ARG A 122 8.42 2.65 18.42
N ASN A 123 9.15 1.55 18.54
CA ASN A 123 10.47 1.39 17.94
C ASN A 123 10.38 1.35 16.40
N TYR A 124 9.35 0.70 15.84
CA TYR A 124 9.08 0.71 14.41
C TYR A 124 8.78 2.12 13.91
N TRP A 125 7.84 2.85 14.53
CA TRP A 125 7.53 4.22 14.13
C TRP A 125 8.75 5.14 14.21
N GLN A 126 9.48 5.12 15.33
CA GLN A 126 10.64 5.99 15.51
C GLN A 126 11.75 5.69 14.47
N SER A 127 11.99 4.41 14.16
CA SER A 127 12.97 4.02 13.14
C SER A 127 12.50 4.27 11.70
N TYR A 128 11.21 4.12 11.41
CA TYR A 128 10.64 4.40 10.10
C TYR A 128 10.64 5.90 9.79
N SER A 129 10.19 6.72 10.75
CA SER A 129 10.04 8.18 10.57
C SER A 129 11.35 8.95 10.75
N PHE A 130 12.24 8.51 11.66
CA PHE A 130 13.47 9.23 12.03
C PHE A 130 14.74 8.39 11.98
N GLY A 131 14.67 7.15 11.49
CA GLY A 131 15.84 6.29 11.37
C GLY A 131 16.81 6.74 10.30
N LYS A 132 17.93 6.01 10.22
CA LYS A 132 18.95 6.25 9.19
C LYS A 132 18.34 6.10 7.80
N LEU A 133 18.56 7.10 6.95
CA LEU A 133 18.19 7.03 5.54
C LEU A 133 18.81 5.79 4.89
N ASN A 134 17.96 4.96 4.30
CA ASN A 134 18.40 3.87 3.42
C ASN A 134 19.00 4.45 2.11
N GLY A 135 19.61 3.60 1.28
CA GLY A 135 20.29 4.05 0.05
C GLY A 135 19.41 4.93 -0.84
N PHE A 136 18.16 4.51 -1.06
CA PHE A 136 17.17 5.26 -1.83
C PHE A 136 16.77 6.60 -1.19
N ALA A 137 16.57 6.61 0.13
CA ALA A 137 16.21 7.81 0.86
C ALA A 137 17.34 8.85 0.84
N LYS A 138 18.61 8.40 0.82
CA LYS A 138 19.77 9.29 0.60
C LYS A 138 19.79 9.88 -0.80
N THR A 139 19.57 9.09 -1.85
CA THR A 139 19.51 9.59 -3.23
C THR A 139 18.38 10.59 -3.41
N ARG A 140 17.19 10.30 -2.87
CA ARG A 140 16.05 11.23 -2.93
C ARG A 140 16.33 12.52 -2.16
N LYS A 141 16.97 12.43 -0.98
CA LYS A 141 17.44 13.59 -0.23
C LYS A 141 18.41 14.44 -1.06
N GLN A 142 19.43 13.84 -1.66
CA GLN A 142 20.41 14.55 -2.50
C GLN A 142 19.76 15.26 -3.70
N VAL A 143 18.82 14.59 -4.36
CA VAL A 143 18.06 15.20 -5.47
C VAL A 143 17.22 16.37 -4.96
N LEU A 144 16.49 16.22 -3.85
CA LEU A 144 15.70 17.31 -3.28
C LEU A 144 16.58 18.47 -2.83
N GLU A 145 17.73 18.22 -2.21
CA GLU A 145 18.71 19.25 -1.83
C GLU A 145 19.22 20.01 -3.05
N SER A 146 19.33 19.37 -4.22
CA SER A 146 19.72 20.06 -5.46
C SER A 146 18.61 20.92 -6.08
N LEU A 147 17.35 20.72 -5.66
CA LEU A 147 16.18 21.42 -6.19
C LEU A 147 15.67 22.53 -5.25
N LEU A 148 16.11 22.54 -3.99
CA LEU A 148 15.80 23.59 -3.03
C LEU A 148 16.80 24.74 -3.19
N PRO A 149 16.36 26.02 -3.14
CA PRO A 149 17.22 27.19 -3.30
C PRO A 149 18.19 27.39 -2.13
#